data_AF-A0AB39SSX2-F1
#
_entry.id   AF-A0AB39SSX2-F1
#
_cell.length_a   1.000
_cell.length_b   1.000
_cell.length_c   1.000
_cell.angle_alpha   90.00
_cell.angle_beta   90.00
_cell.angle_gamma   90.00
#
_symmetry.space_group_name_H-M   'P 1'
#
loop_
_entity.id
_entity.type
_entity.pdbx_description
1 polymer ?
#
loop_
_entity_poly.entity_id
_entity_poly.type
_entity_poly.pdbx_seq_one_letter_code
_entity_poly.pdbx_strand_id
1 'polypeptide(L)'
;MEVIVNTIISQANRLFISYAFSDDELFDDAVRAFANDLKRFYSAKTGNELSVFFARESIGWGDNWRSRIDSELENASIFMPIITMQYFNRSACRDELNTFHQGALRLGVQYLILPVVIAGAHAIRSDHPMPEVATIKALQYKNLEETFLAGPGTPEWRRALSGLTDELIELISRGELASPVLASKDSGGVDQGELSEDNSDFLTSAAELETLTPALAKAAEQVLEDFGSWSEVVNEATKLVKPGLTVQQMRAVSISIANQLKIPSEKLHDSGVKLAETAEKADAVMNAISDQISRVPTQEGKAGLEKLVAPMRQSADLHEVVGNMTELLENMASVEVLSAPLRRSLKPARIGITKIQDTARVVDRWANGPHM
;
A
#
# COMPACT_ATOMS: atom_id res chain seq x y z
N MET A 1 32.76 3.90 -36.15
CA MET A 1 32.33 5.04 -35.31
C MET A 1 30.83 5.10 -35.43
N GLU A 2 30.13 4.33 -34.60
CA GLU A 2 28.67 4.32 -34.56
C GLU A 2 28.28 4.18 -33.09
N VAL A 3 27.44 5.11 -32.68
CA VAL A 3 27.15 5.48 -31.30
C VAL A 3 26.22 4.45 -30.68
N ILE A 4 26.68 3.84 -29.59
CA ILE A 4 25.94 2.91 -28.74
C ILE A 4 24.83 3.69 -28.05
N VAL A 5 23.57 3.35 -28.33
CA VAL A 5 22.43 3.75 -27.50
C VAL A 5 22.16 2.59 -26.54
N ASN A 6 22.69 2.72 -25.32
CA ASN A 6 22.36 1.90 -24.17
C ASN A 6 20.92 2.21 -23.75
N THR A 7 20.02 1.22 -23.79
CA THR A 7 18.71 1.33 -23.14
C THR A 7 18.75 0.57 -21.82
N ILE A 8 18.91 1.33 -20.74
CA ILE A 8 18.74 0.93 -19.34
C ILE A 8 17.23 0.81 -19.08
N ILE A 9 16.74 -0.32 -18.57
CA ILE A 9 15.37 -0.46 -18.02
C ILE A 9 15.57 -0.69 -16.51
N SER A 10 15.83 0.33 -15.67
CA SER A 10 15.03 1.45 -15.11
C SER A 10 14.40 1.10 -13.76
N GLN A 11 14.88 1.78 -12.71
CA GLN A 11 14.19 1.91 -11.43
C GLN A 11 12.71 2.29 -11.67
N ALA A 12 11.76 1.61 -11.03
CA ALA A 12 10.35 1.88 -11.26
C ALA A 12 10.00 3.26 -10.69
N ASN A 13 9.72 4.23 -11.56
CA ASN A 13 9.26 5.56 -11.17
C ASN A 13 7.81 5.47 -10.70
N ARG A 14 7.59 5.73 -9.40
CA ARG A 14 6.28 5.57 -8.75
C ARG A 14 5.65 6.93 -8.46
N LEU A 15 4.40 7.09 -8.87
CA LEU A 15 3.58 8.27 -8.61
C LEU A 15 2.36 7.84 -7.78
N PHE A 16 2.25 8.38 -6.57
CA PHE A 16 1.11 8.19 -5.68
C PHE A 16 0.14 9.38 -5.82
N ILE A 17 -1.07 9.12 -6.31
CA ILE A 17 -2.11 10.14 -6.49
C ILE A 17 -3.14 10.01 -5.38
N SER A 18 -3.31 11.06 -4.58
CA SER A 18 -4.36 11.17 -3.54
C SER A 18 -5.40 12.20 -3.96
N TYR A 19 -6.68 11.84 -3.98
CA TYR A 19 -7.78 12.74 -4.36
C TYR A 19 -9.08 12.34 -3.68
N ALA A 20 -10.06 13.25 -3.64
CA ALA A 20 -11.38 12.92 -3.10
C ALA A 20 -12.22 12.22 -4.17
N PHE A 21 -12.54 10.94 -3.96
CA PHE A 21 -13.38 10.16 -4.89
C PHE A 21 -14.78 10.74 -5.11
N SER A 22 -15.29 11.55 -4.17
CA SER A 22 -16.55 12.30 -4.38
C SER A 22 -16.48 13.31 -5.52
N ASP A 23 -15.28 13.67 -5.97
CA ASP A 23 -15.09 14.63 -7.05
C ASP A 23 -15.23 13.95 -8.43
N ASP A 24 -15.23 12.61 -8.50
CA ASP A 24 -15.38 11.87 -9.77
C ASP A 24 -16.72 12.17 -10.45
N GLU A 25 -17.80 12.41 -9.68
CA GLU A 25 -19.11 12.79 -10.23
C GLU A 25 -19.07 14.17 -10.91
N LEU A 26 -18.26 15.10 -10.40
CA LEU A 26 -18.17 16.47 -10.95
C LEU A 26 -17.24 16.54 -12.16
N PHE A 27 -16.20 15.69 -12.18
CA PHE A 27 -15.15 15.73 -13.17
C PHE A 27 -15.16 14.54 -14.15
N ASP A 28 -16.23 13.74 -14.19
CA ASP A 28 -16.38 12.59 -15.09
C ASP A 28 -15.13 11.66 -15.10
N ASP A 29 -14.66 11.25 -13.92
CA ASP A 29 -13.43 10.45 -13.75
C ASP A 29 -12.15 11.11 -14.32
N ALA A 30 -12.12 12.43 -14.54
CA ALA A 30 -10.99 13.10 -15.19
C ALA A 30 -9.66 12.94 -14.44
N VAL A 31 -9.67 12.66 -13.14
CA VAL A 31 -8.43 12.35 -12.38
C VAL A 31 -7.81 11.03 -12.85
N ARG A 32 -8.64 10.03 -13.23
CA ARG A 32 -8.18 8.77 -13.82
C ARG A 32 -7.66 8.97 -15.23
N ALA A 33 -8.36 9.77 -16.04
CA ALA A 33 -7.90 10.16 -17.36
C ALA A 33 -6.54 10.90 -17.28
N PHE A 34 -6.41 11.82 -16.33
CA PHE A 34 -5.20 12.57 -16.04
C PHE A 34 -4.02 11.65 -15.71
N ALA A 35 -4.22 10.70 -14.80
CA ALA A 35 -3.20 9.71 -14.45
C ALA A 35 -2.76 8.87 -15.66
N ASN A 36 -3.73 8.38 -16.45
CA ASN A 36 -3.44 7.55 -17.62
C ASN A 36 -2.69 8.33 -18.71
N ASP A 37 -3.08 9.57 -18.96
CA ASP A 37 -2.40 10.42 -19.93
C ASP A 37 -1.01 10.83 -19.46
N LEU A 38 -0.81 11.10 -18.16
CA LEU A 38 0.52 11.32 -17.59
C LEU A 38 1.44 10.13 -17.81
N LYS A 39 0.96 8.89 -17.61
CA LYS A 39 1.73 7.68 -17.91
C LYS A 39 2.15 7.63 -19.39
N ARG A 40 1.21 7.95 -20.29
CA ARG A 40 1.44 7.94 -21.74
C ARG A 40 2.44 9.02 -22.15
N PHE A 41 2.30 10.24 -21.65
CA PHE A 41 3.26 11.32 -21.91
C PHE A 41 4.63 10.99 -21.35
N TYR A 42 4.70 10.43 -20.14
CA TYR A 42 5.96 10.02 -19.53
C TYR A 42 6.66 8.96 -20.38
N SER A 43 5.96 7.87 -20.71
CA SER A 43 6.50 6.80 -21.56
C SER A 43 6.91 7.32 -22.94
N ALA A 44 6.11 8.20 -23.55
CA ALA A 44 6.46 8.79 -24.83
C ALA A 44 7.71 9.70 -24.78
N LYS A 45 7.98 10.34 -23.64
CA LYS A 45 9.11 11.26 -23.48
C LYS A 45 10.39 10.59 -23.00
N THR A 46 10.29 9.55 -22.18
CA THR A 46 11.45 8.90 -21.55
C THR A 46 11.76 7.51 -22.09
N GLY A 47 10.79 6.85 -22.73
CA GLY A 47 10.86 5.43 -23.07
C GLY A 47 10.62 4.48 -21.88
N ASN A 48 10.45 5.00 -20.66
CA ASN A 48 10.28 4.23 -19.43
C ASN A 48 8.82 4.21 -18.96
N GLU A 49 8.46 3.24 -18.13
CA GLU A 49 7.11 3.18 -17.56
C GLU A 49 6.99 4.01 -16.27
N LEU A 50 5.86 4.71 -16.13
CA LEU A 50 5.46 5.38 -14.88
C LEU A 50 4.40 4.52 -14.18
N SER A 51 4.72 4.03 -12.99
CA SER A 51 3.78 3.30 -12.15
C SER A 51 2.94 4.26 -11.34
N VAL A 52 1.62 4.30 -11.58
CA VAL A 52 0.71 5.19 -10.85
C VAL A 52 -0.16 4.38 -9.90
N PHE A 53 -0.19 4.81 -8.64
CA PHE A 53 -1.00 4.22 -7.58
C PHE A 53 -1.97 5.28 -7.04
N PHE A 54 -3.24 4.93 -6.90
CA PHE A 54 -4.20 5.80 -6.22
C PHE A 54 -4.22 5.48 -4.74
N ALA A 55 -4.13 6.52 -3.92
CA ALA A 55 -4.34 6.38 -2.49
C ALA A 55 -5.81 5.98 -2.27
N ARG A 56 -6.03 4.80 -1.69
CA ARG A 56 -7.37 4.28 -1.38
C ARG A 56 -7.89 5.00 -0.13
N GLU A 57 -9.21 5.13 0.02
CA GLU A 57 -9.90 5.75 1.18
C GLU A 57 -9.56 5.12 2.57
N SER A 58 -8.67 4.14 2.60
CA SER A 58 -8.07 3.61 3.82
C SER A 58 -6.66 3.09 3.50
N ILE A 59 -5.65 3.96 3.56
CA ILE A 59 -4.38 3.49 4.11
C ILE A 59 -4.73 2.96 5.50
N GLY A 60 -4.64 1.65 5.73
CA GLY A 60 -4.93 1.02 7.02
C GLY A 60 -3.69 1.13 7.92
N TRP A 61 -3.73 2.00 8.92
CA TRP A 61 -2.56 2.35 9.75
C TRP A 61 -2.22 1.26 10.79
N GLY A 62 -0.96 0.80 10.77
CA GLY A 62 -0.25 0.07 11.85
C GLY A 62 1.25 0.43 11.86
N ASP A 63 2.02 0.11 12.89
CA ASP A 63 3.37 0.67 13.16
C ASP A 63 4.44 0.51 12.05
N ASN A 64 4.18 -0.27 10.99
CA ASN A 64 5.06 -0.45 9.82
C ASN A 64 4.79 0.51 8.64
N TRP A 65 3.86 1.46 8.76
CA TRP A 65 3.60 2.43 7.67
C TRP A 65 4.64 3.55 7.58
N ARG A 66 5.28 3.92 8.71
CA ARG A 66 6.28 5.01 8.75
C ARG A 66 7.56 4.63 8.02
N SER A 67 8.06 3.42 8.25
CA SER A 67 9.18 2.82 7.52
C SER A 67 8.87 2.66 6.04
N ARG A 68 7.63 2.31 5.68
CA ARG A 68 7.19 2.17 4.29
C ARG A 68 7.21 3.52 3.57
N ILE A 69 6.64 4.58 4.17
CA ILE A 69 6.66 5.94 3.61
C ILE A 69 8.09 6.47 3.51
N ASP A 70 8.91 6.24 4.53
CA ASP A 70 10.32 6.65 4.48
C ASP A 70 11.06 5.90 3.37
N SER A 71 10.84 4.59 3.20
CA SER A 71 11.45 3.83 2.09
C SER A 71 10.92 4.26 0.71
N GLU A 72 9.64 4.62 0.59
CA GLU A 72 9.07 5.09 -0.68
C GLU A 72 9.62 6.48 -1.04
N LEU A 73 9.77 7.38 -0.05
CA LEU A 73 10.38 8.69 -0.25
C LEU A 73 11.90 8.58 -0.50
N GLU A 74 12.60 7.64 0.14
CA GLU A 74 14.02 7.31 -0.11
C GLU A 74 14.23 6.73 -1.51
N ASN A 75 13.25 5.99 -2.04
CA ASN A 75 13.23 5.46 -3.40
C ASN A 75 12.71 6.47 -4.46
N ALA A 76 12.63 7.75 -4.11
CA ALA A 76 12.19 8.84 -4.98
C ALA A 76 10.73 8.71 -5.51
N SER A 77 9.85 8.00 -4.79
CA SER A 77 8.42 7.97 -5.12
C SER A 77 7.81 9.37 -4.94
N ILE A 78 7.09 9.85 -5.96
CA ILE A 78 6.43 11.17 -5.96
C ILE A 78 5.03 11.04 -5.37
N PHE A 79 4.67 11.98 -4.49
CA PHE A 79 3.31 12.10 -3.96
C PHE A 79 2.59 13.31 -4.58
N MET A 80 1.45 13.08 -5.23
CA MET A 80 0.67 14.08 -5.94
C MET A 80 -0.75 14.16 -5.37
N PRO A 81 -1.00 15.05 -4.41
CA PRO A 81 -2.36 15.31 -3.95
C PRO A 81 -3.09 16.18 -4.98
N ILE A 82 -4.23 15.69 -5.48
CA ILE A 82 -5.14 16.41 -6.36
C ILE A 82 -6.18 17.11 -5.50
N ILE A 83 -6.11 18.44 -5.49
CA ILE A 83 -6.78 19.29 -4.53
C ILE A 83 -8.04 19.91 -5.14
N THR A 84 -9.13 19.64 -4.44
CA THR A 84 -10.34 20.46 -4.38
C THR A 84 -10.57 20.87 -2.93
N MET A 85 -11.57 21.70 -2.64
CA MET A 85 -11.94 21.95 -1.24
C MET A 85 -12.55 20.71 -0.57
N GLN A 86 -13.08 19.77 -1.34
CA GLN A 86 -13.66 18.52 -0.84
C GLN A 86 -12.60 17.54 -0.35
N TYR A 87 -11.38 17.62 -0.92
CA TYR A 87 -10.18 16.93 -0.42
C TYR A 87 -9.99 17.15 1.09
N PHE A 88 -10.07 18.40 1.53
CA PHE A 88 -9.87 18.75 2.94
C PHE A 88 -11.03 18.35 3.85
N ASN A 89 -12.20 18.00 3.33
CA ASN A 89 -13.31 17.52 4.16
C ASN A 89 -13.12 16.04 4.54
N ARG A 90 -12.38 15.27 3.75
CA ARG A 90 -12.14 13.84 4.00
C ARG A 90 -10.94 13.65 4.93
N SER A 91 -11.17 13.01 6.07
CA SER A 91 -10.09 12.73 7.04
C SER A 91 -9.00 11.85 6.44
N ALA A 92 -9.36 10.84 5.65
CA ALA A 92 -8.40 9.96 4.99
C ALA A 92 -7.41 10.75 4.09
N CYS A 93 -7.92 11.65 3.24
CA CYS A 93 -7.08 12.48 2.38
C CYS A 93 -6.17 13.44 3.19
N ARG A 94 -6.68 14.03 4.27
CA ARG A 94 -5.85 14.86 5.17
C ARG A 94 -4.78 14.05 5.88
N ASP A 95 -5.13 12.86 6.36
CA ASP A 95 -4.21 11.97 7.05
C ASP A 95 -3.07 11.52 6.13
N GLU A 96 -3.38 11.22 4.86
CA GLU A 96 -2.39 10.93 3.81
C GLU A 96 -1.47 12.13 3.54
N LEU A 97 -2.02 13.31 3.30
CA LEU A 97 -1.24 14.53 3.07
C LEU A 97 -0.30 14.82 4.25
N ASN A 98 -0.83 14.81 5.47
CA ASN A 98 -0.06 15.07 6.68
C ASN A 98 1.05 14.03 6.86
N THR A 99 0.78 12.77 6.54
CA THR A 99 1.73 11.66 6.58
C THR A 99 2.90 11.87 5.62
N PHE A 100 2.62 12.04 4.34
CA PHE A 100 3.64 12.26 3.33
C PHE A 100 4.44 13.53 3.60
N HIS A 101 3.75 14.61 4.00
CA HIS A 101 4.40 15.87 4.35
C HIS A 101 5.34 15.74 5.54
N GLN A 102 4.96 15.04 6.61
CA GLN A 102 5.83 14.79 7.76
C GLN A 102 7.03 13.90 7.42
N GLY A 103 6.83 12.88 6.57
CA GLY A 103 7.91 12.04 6.04
C GLY A 103 8.91 12.86 5.23
N ALA A 104 8.42 13.60 4.24
CA ALA A 104 9.24 14.39 3.33
C ALA A 104 9.96 15.54 4.04
N LEU A 105 9.33 16.17 5.05
CA LEU A 105 9.97 17.18 5.89
C LEU A 105 11.15 16.58 6.67
N ARG A 106 10.97 15.39 7.24
CA ARG A 106 11.99 14.71 8.04
C ARG A 106 13.20 14.28 7.21
N LEU A 107 12.95 13.85 5.98
CA LEU A 107 13.97 13.44 5.01
C LEU A 107 14.56 14.60 4.19
N GLY A 108 13.99 15.81 4.31
CA GLY A 108 14.43 16.97 3.52
C GLY A 108 14.06 16.91 2.03
N VAL A 109 13.10 16.06 1.65
CA VAL A 109 12.69 15.79 0.26
C VAL A 109 11.29 16.31 -0.06
N GLN A 110 10.89 17.44 0.53
CA GLN A 110 9.56 18.04 0.31
C GLN A 110 9.24 18.33 -1.17
N TYR A 111 10.26 18.44 -2.02
CA TYR A 111 10.14 18.59 -3.46
C TYR A 111 9.50 17.37 -4.17
N LEU A 112 9.45 16.20 -3.50
CA LEU A 112 8.74 15.01 -4.00
C LEU A 112 7.22 15.09 -3.78
N ILE A 113 6.73 16.12 -3.10
CA ILE A 113 5.30 16.39 -2.98
C ILE A 113 4.91 17.42 -4.02
N LEU A 114 4.02 17.04 -4.94
CA LEU A 114 3.57 17.86 -6.06
C LEU A 114 2.06 18.08 -5.99
N PRO A 115 1.58 19.08 -5.24
CA PRO A 115 0.17 19.36 -5.18
C PRO A 115 -0.33 19.92 -6.51
N VAL A 116 -1.48 19.40 -6.97
CA VAL A 116 -2.18 19.88 -8.15
C VAL A 116 -3.56 20.35 -7.74
N VAL A 117 -3.86 21.62 -7.87
CA VAL A 117 -5.19 22.17 -7.61
C VAL A 117 -6.01 22.16 -8.89
N ILE A 118 -7.15 21.47 -8.85
CA ILE A 118 -8.06 21.35 -10.00
C ILE A 118 -9.36 22.14 -9.79
N ALA A 119 -9.65 22.57 -8.55
CA ALA A 119 -10.72 23.50 -8.20
C ALA A 119 -10.47 24.19 -6.85
N GLY A 120 -10.87 25.45 -6.74
CA GLY A 120 -10.82 26.21 -5.49
C GLY A 120 -9.47 26.86 -5.20
N ALA A 121 -8.63 27.14 -6.20
CA ALA A 121 -7.29 27.69 -5.99
C ALA A 121 -7.29 29.02 -5.21
N HIS A 122 -8.34 29.84 -5.36
CA HIS A 122 -8.52 31.09 -4.61
C HIS A 122 -8.60 30.90 -3.08
N ALA A 123 -9.01 29.71 -2.62
CA ALA A 123 -9.10 29.37 -1.19
C ALA A 123 -7.75 28.91 -0.62
N ILE A 124 -6.77 28.59 -1.46
CA ILE A 124 -5.45 28.10 -1.04
C ILE A 124 -4.57 29.28 -0.60
N ARG A 125 -4.58 29.57 0.71
CA ARG A 125 -3.87 30.69 1.32
C ARG A 125 -3.07 30.27 2.54
N SER A 126 -1.99 30.99 2.82
CA SER A 126 -1.13 30.75 4.00
C SER A 126 -1.79 31.10 5.32
N ASP A 127 -2.81 31.97 5.30
CA ASP A 127 -3.58 32.40 6.48
C ASP A 127 -4.87 31.59 6.69
N HIS A 128 -5.03 30.49 5.96
CA HIS A 128 -6.23 29.66 6.04
C HIS A 128 -6.31 28.93 7.40
N PRO A 129 -7.49 28.84 8.05
CA PRO A 129 -7.63 28.21 9.37
C PRO A 129 -7.34 26.71 9.38
N MET A 130 -7.52 26.02 8.25
CA MET A 130 -7.11 24.62 8.08
C MET A 130 -5.61 24.55 7.76
N PRO A 131 -4.77 23.92 8.60
CA PRO A 131 -3.32 23.82 8.41
C PRO A 131 -2.91 23.18 7.08
N GLU A 132 -3.65 22.17 6.63
CA GLU A 132 -3.40 21.46 5.38
C GLU A 132 -3.45 22.39 4.16
N VAL A 133 -4.34 23.39 4.17
CA VAL A 133 -4.43 24.39 3.09
C VAL A 133 -3.18 25.27 3.05
N ALA A 134 -2.70 25.69 4.23
CA ALA A 134 -1.46 26.45 4.33
C ALA A 134 -0.24 25.60 3.89
N THR A 135 -0.23 24.30 4.21
CA THR A 135 0.79 23.35 3.73
C THR A 135 0.81 23.27 2.20
N ILE A 136 -0.35 23.11 1.56
CA ILE A 136 -0.44 23.09 0.08
C ILE A 136 0.05 24.41 -0.52
N LYS A 137 -0.23 25.55 0.12
CA LYS A 137 0.31 26.84 -0.31
C LYS A 137 1.84 26.90 -0.20
N ALA A 138 2.39 26.42 0.90
CA ALA A 138 3.83 26.40 1.16
C ALA A 138 4.60 25.49 0.19
N LEU A 139 3.99 24.37 -0.21
CA LEU A 139 4.53 23.42 -1.19
C LEU A 139 4.47 23.91 -2.65
N GLN A 140 3.95 25.12 -2.90
CA GLN A 140 3.84 25.73 -4.24
C GLN A 140 3.09 24.85 -5.27
N TYR A 141 1.80 24.63 -5.02
CA TYR A 141 0.93 23.84 -5.91
C TYR A 141 0.90 24.31 -7.38
N LYS A 142 0.62 23.36 -8.29
CA LYS A 142 0.27 23.62 -9.68
C LYS A 142 -1.21 23.91 -9.81
N ASN A 143 -1.60 25.03 -10.43
CA ASN A 143 -3.01 25.27 -10.76
C ASN A 143 -3.34 24.67 -12.13
N LEU A 144 -4.26 23.71 -12.18
CA LEU A 144 -4.79 23.06 -13.38
C LEU A 144 -6.32 23.22 -13.50
N GLU A 145 -6.93 24.20 -12.85
CA GLU A 145 -8.37 24.50 -12.94
C GLU A 145 -8.84 24.62 -14.40
N GLU A 146 -8.18 25.47 -15.20
CA GLU A 146 -8.52 25.66 -16.61
C GLU A 146 -8.31 24.40 -17.45
N THR A 147 -7.33 23.57 -17.07
CA THR A 147 -7.03 22.31 -17.74
C THR A 147 -8.15 21.30 -17.51
N PHE A 148 -8.57 21.13 -16.26
CA PHE A 148 -9.66 20.22 -15.90
C PHE A 148 -11.01 20.72 -16.42
N LEU A 149 -11.21 22.04 -16.50
CA LEU A 149 -12.39 22.65 -17.12
C LEU A 149 -12.44 22.41 -18.64
N ALA A 150 -11.29 22.49 -19.33
CA ALA A 150 -11.21 22.17 -20.76
C ALA A 150 -11.46 20.68 -21.03
N GLY A 151 -11.03 19.81 -20.10
CA GLY A 151 -11.31 18.38 -20.10
C GLY A 151 -10.39 17.53 -20.99
N PRO A 152 -10.46 16.19 -20.85
CA PRO A 152 -9.56 15.26 -21.54
C PRO A 152 -9.59 15.37 -23.06
N GLY A 153 -8.42 15.25 -23.69
CA GLY A 153 -8.31 15.25 -25.16
C GLY A 153 -8.34 16.63 -25.83
N THR A 154 -8.47 17.72 -25.07
CA THR A 154 -8.30 19.08 -25.60
C THR A 154 -6.82 19.44 -25.82
N PRO A 155 -6.51 20.44 -26.68
CA PRO A 155 -5.16 20.98 -26.79
C PRO A 155 -4.62 21.53 -25.46
N GLU A 156 -5.47 22.16 -24.65
CA GLU A 156 -5.17 22.72 -23.33
C GLU A 156 -4.72 21.61 -22.37
N TRP A 157 -5.50 20.53 -22.30
CA TRP A 157 -5.17 19.31 -21.57
C TRP A 157 -3.81 18.72 -21.98
N ARG A 158 -3.63 18.47 -23.28
CA ARG A 158 -2.37 17.88 -23.78
C ARG A 158 -1.15 18.76 -23.49
N ARG A 159 -1.26 20.09 -23.64
CA ARG A 159 -0.18 21.03 -23.33
C ARG A 159 0.16 20.99 -21.84
N ALA A 160 -0.84 21.04 -20.98
CA ALA A 160 -0.65 21.04 -19.54
C ALA A 160 -0.02 19.73 -19.04
N LEU A 161 -0.52 18.57 -19.49
CA LEU A 161 0.03 17.27 -19.07
C LEU A 161 1.43 17.05 -19.62
N SER A 162 1.70 17.46 -20.87
CA SER A 162 3.06 17.44 -21.41
C SER A 162 4.02 18.22 -20.52
N GLY A 163 3.68 19.47 -20.16
CA GLY A 163 4.52 20.29 -19.28
C GLY A 163 4.69 19.70 -17.88
N LEU A 164 3.61 19.18 -17.28
CA LEU A 164 3.68 18.50 -15.98
C LEU A 164 4.55 17.24 -16.04
N THR A 165 4.54 16.50 -17.15
CA THR A 165 5.45 15.38 -17.36
C THR A 165 6.91 15.81 -17.42
N ASP A 166 7.23 16.95 -18.05
CA ASP A 166 8.61 17.46 -18.07
C ASP A 166 9.10 17.77 -16.65
N GLU A 167 8.24 18.38 -15.83
CA GLU A 167 8.52 18.65 -14.41
C GLU A 167 8.71 17.34 -13.61
N LEU A 168 7.87 16.33 -13.85
CA LEU A 168 8.01 15.01 -13.21
C LEU A 168 9.35 14.34 -13.57
N ILE A 169 9.77 14.40 -14.83
CA ILE A 169 11.05 13.84 -15.29
C ILE A 169 12.20 14.52 -14.54
N GLU A 170 12.18 15.85 -14.46
CA GLU A 170 13.23 16.60 -13.77
C GLU A 170 13.30 16.23 -12.27
N LEU A 171 12.16 16.07 -11.61
CA LEU A 171 12.10 15.72 -10.19
C LEU A 171 12.60 14.32 -9.90
N ILE A 172 12.22 13.35 -10.75
CA ILE A 172 12.72 11.97 -10.67
C ILE A 172 14.24 11.97 -10.81
N SER A 173 14.79 12.63 -11.84
CA SER A 173 16.23 12.69 -12.05
C SER A 173 16.97 13.38 -10.90
N ARG A 174 16.37 14.39 -10.25
CA ARG A 174 16.93 15.01 -9.03
C ARG A 174 16.94 14.04 -7.85
N GLY A 175 15.90 13.23 -7.69
CA GLY A 175 15.83 12.18 -6.66
C GLY A 175 16.88 11.10 -6.83
N GLU A 176 17.08 10.62 -8.06
CA GLU A 176 18.12 9.64 -8.40
C GLU A 176 19.54 10.16 -8.10
N LEU A 177 19.82 11.44 -8.38
CA LEU A 177 21.11 12.06 -8.13
C LEU A 177 21.40 12.37 -6.64
N ALA A 178 20.35 12.58 -5.84
CA ALA A 178 20.47 12.95 -4.43
C ALA A 178 20.64 11.75 -3.48
N SER A 179 20.58 10.51 -4.00
CA SER A 179 20.67 9.26 -3.24
C SER A 179 21.99 8.53 -3.57
N PRO A 180 23.13 8.80 -2.89
CA PRO A 180 24.45 8.29 -3.29
C PRO A 180 24.70 6.82 -2.90
N VAL A 181 23.73 6.11 -2.32
CA VAL A 181 23.96 4.79 -1.71
C VAL A 181 24.04 3.65 -2.72
N LEU A 182 23.75 3.87 -4.01
CA LEU A 182 23.70 2.78 -5.01
C LEU A 182 24.68 2.90 -6.18
N ALA A 183 25.49 3.94 -6.27
CA ALA A 183 26.39 4.13 -7.41
C ALA A 183 27.79 3.48 -7.27
N SER A 184 28.07 2.75 -6.18
CA SER A 184 29.40 2.18 -5.96
C SER A 184 29.37 0.75 -5.42
N LYS A 185 28.96 -0.20 -6.26
CA LYS A 185 29.39 -1.60 -6.16
C LYS A 185 29.62 -2.16 -7.56
N ASP A 186 30.55 -1.57 -8.28
CA ASP A 186 31.16 -2.24 -9.43
C ASP A 186 32.59 -1.75 -9.63
N SER A 187 33.54 -2.55 -9.13
CA SER A 187 34.92 -2.63 -9.63
C SER A 187 35.71 -3.64 -8.78
N GLY A 188 35.84 -4.85 -9.31
CA GLY A 188 36.72 -5.89 -8.78
C GLY A 188 36.57 -7.17 -9.59
N GLY A 189 37.16 -7.17 -10.79
CA GLY A 189 36.92 -8.20 -11.80
C GLY A 189 37.53 -9.57 -11.52
N VAL A 190 36.95 -10.58 -12.15
CA VAL A 190 37.67 -11.69 -12.78
C VAL A 190 36.97 -12.02 -14.09
N ASP A 191 37.80 -12.12 -15.13
CA ASP A 191 37.52 -12.55 -16.49
C ASP A 191 36.98 -13.99 -16.55
N GLN A 192 35.75 -14.15 -17.04
CA GLN A 192 35.34 -15.23 -17.93
C GLN A 192 33.98 -14.91 -18.54
N GLY A 193 33.93 -15.01 -19.86
CA GLY A 193 32.77 -14.66 -20.67
C GLY A 193 31.54 -15.53 -20.44
N GLU A 194 30.42 -14.92 -20.83
CA GLU A 194 29.05 -15.42 -20.88
C GLU A 194 28.29 -15.46 -19.55
N LEU A 195 27.15 -14.75 -19.57
CA LEU A 195 26.07 -14.64 -18.58
C LEU A 195 26.20 -13.53 -17.52
N SER A 196 25.97 -12.28 -17.95
CA SER A 196 25.50 -11.21 -17.06
C SER A 196 23.97 -11.22 -17.02
N GLU A 197 23.44 -11.90 -16.02
CA GLU A 197 22.03 -11.94 -15.65
C GLU A 197 21.77 -10.96 -14.49
N ASP A 198 20.91 -9.96 -14.68
CA ASP A 198 19.90 -9.64 -13.67
C ASP A 198 18.62 -10.36 -14.10
N ASN A 199 18.71 -11.70 -14.09
CA ASN A 199 17.58 -12.60 -14.17
C ASN A 199 17.36 -13.06 -12.73
N SER A 200 16.35 -12.52 -12.04
CA SER A 200 15.50 -13.51 -11.38
C SER A 200 14.82 -14.25 -12.52
N ASP A 201 15.48 -15.28 -13.03
CA ASP A 201 14.89 -16.27 -13.92
C ASP A 201 13.68 -16.86 -13.15
N PHE A 202 12.72 -17.40 -13.88
CA PHE A 202 11.66 -18.24 -13.31
C PHE A 202 12.20 -19.20 -12.22
N LEU A 203 13.38 -19.80 -12.40
CA LEU A 203 13.99 -20.68 -11.39
C LEU A 203 14.40 -19.95 -10.11
N THR A 204 14.91 -18.73 -10.19
CA THR A 204 15.27 -17.90 -9.02
C THR A 204 14.01 -17.47 -8.26
N SER A 205 12.98 -17.00 -8.97
CA SER A 205 11.70 -16.65 -8.36
C SER A 205 11.00 -17.88 -7.76
N ALA A 206 11.10 -19.04 -8.42
CA ALA A 206 10.56 -20.30 -7.89
C ALA A 206 11.31 -20.77 -6.64
N ALA A 207 12.63 -20.63 -6.59
CA ALA A 207 13.43 -20.95 -5.41
C ALA A 207 13.10 -20.01 -4.24
N GLU A 208 12.92 -18.71 -4.50
CA GLU A 208 12.48 -17.76 -3.47
C GLU A 208 11.09 -18.13 -2.94
N LEU A 209 10.16 -18.47 -3.83
CA LEU A 209 8.83 -18.95 -3.45
C LEU A 209 8.88 -20.24 -2.62
N GLU A 210 9.78 -21.17 -2.94
CA GLU A 210 10.02 -22.39 -2.16
C GLU A 210 10.45 -22.08 -0.72
N THR A 211 11.24 -21.00 -0.51
CA THR A 211 11.61 -20.56 0.85
C THR A 211 10.48 -19.85 1.59
N LEU A 212 9.64 -19.10 0.88
CA LEU A 212 8.54 -18.31 1.48
C LEU A 212 7.35 -19.18 1.87
N THR A 213 7.10 -20.26 1.15
CA THR A 213 5.97 -21.17 1.40
C THR A 213 5.95 -21.78 2.82
N PRO A 214 7.03 -22.41 3.33
CA PRO A 214 7.04 -22.90 4.71
C PRO A 214 6.97 -21.76 5.73
N ALA A 215 7.51 -20.57 5.41
CA ALA A 215 7.40 -19.40 6.27
C ALA A 215 5.94 -18.91 6.36
N LEU A 216 5.20 -18.93 5.24
CA LEU A 216 3.79 -18.56 5.18
C LEU A 216 2.92 -19.58 5.94
N ALA A 217 3.16 -20.87 5.75
CA ALA A 217 2.48 -21.93 6.49
C ALA A 217 2.68 -21.79 8.00
N LYS A 218 3.93 -21.59 8.44
CA LYS A 218 4.27 -21.37 9.85
C LYS A 218 3.61 -20.11 10.42
N ALA A 219 3.55 -19.03 9.65
CA ALA A 219 2.89 -17.81 10.08
C ALA A 219 1.36 -18.00 10.23
N ALA A 220 0.74 -18.76 9.32
CA ALA A 220 -0.68 -19.10 9.40
C ALA A 220 -0.99 -20.01 10.60
N GLU A 221 -0.14 -21.01 10.88
CA GLU A 221 -0.23 -21.86 12.08
C GLU A 221 -0.15 -21.01 13.36
N GLN A 222 0.78 -20.06 13.42
CA GLN A 222 0.91 -19.18 14.59
C GLN A 222 -0.34 -18.31 14.80
N VAL A 223 -0.94 -17.81 13.72
CA VAL A 223 -2.20 -17.06 13.78
C VAL A 223 -3.33 -17.92 14.34
N LEU A 224 -3.45 -19.18 13.90
CA LEU A 224 -4.46 -20.10 14.39
C LEU A 224 -4.28 -20.41 15.89
N GLU A 225 -3.05 -20.61 16.33
CA GLU A 225 -2.71 -20.84 17.74
C GLU A 225 -3.07 -19.60 18.60
N ASP A 226 -2.62 -18.42 18.18
CA ASP A 226 -2.86 -17.17 18.92
C ASP A 226 -4.35 -16.80 18.94
N PHE A 227 -5.07 -17.04 17.85
CA PHE A 227 -6.52 -16.87 17.80
C PHE A 227 -7.24 -17.85 18.71
N GLY A 228 -6.81 -19.11 18.75
CA GLY A 228 -7.35 -20.10 19.69
C GLY A 228 -7.20 -19.63 21.14
N SER A 229 -6.00 -19.19 21.52
CA SER A 229 -5.73 -18.63 22.85
C SER A 229 -6.58 -17.39 23.15
N TRP A 230 -6.72 -16.49 22.18
CA TRP A 230 -7.55 -15.29 22.33
C TRP A 230 -9.05 -15.65 22.49
N SER A 231 -9.55 -16.57 21.67
CA SER A 231 -10.93 -17.05 21.69
C SER A 231 -11.29 -17.73 23.01
N GLU A 232 -10.39 -18.54 23.57
CA GLU A 232 -10.58 -19.14 24.90
C GLU A 232 -10.78 -18.08 25.99
N VAL A 233 -9.94 -17.03 25.99
CA VAL A 233 -10.06 -15.94 26.97
C VAL A 233 -11.36 -15.16 26.79
N VAL A 234 -11.80 -14.92 25.55
CA VAL A 234 -13.10 -14.30 25.25
C VAL A 234 -14.26 -15.18 25.74
N ASN A 235 -14.20 -16.49 25.51
CA ASN A 235 -15.21 -17.44 25.94
C ASN A 235 -15.29 -17.56 27.47
N GLU A 236 -14.16 -17.51 28.19
CA GLU A 236 -14.17 -17.43 29.65
C GLU A 236 -14.67 -16.07 30.16
N ALA A 237 -14.32 -14.99 29.47
CA ALA A 237 -14.75 -13.64 29.82
C ALA A 237 -16.29 -13.48 29.74
N THR A 238 -16.93 -14.05 28.72
CA THR A 238 -18.40 -13.99 28.57
C THR A 238 -19.13 -14.72 29.70
N LYS A 239 -18.56 -15.79 30.29
CA LYS A 239 -19.13 -16.48 31.47
C LYS A 239 -19.14 -15.63 32.75
N LEU A 240 -18.23 -14.65 32.84
CA LEU A 240 -18.13 -13.74 34.00
C LEU A 240 -19.21 -12.64 33.96
N VAL A 241 -19.82 -12.39 32.80
CA VAL A 241 -20.87 -11.39 32.63
C VAL A 241 -22.23 -12.03 32.91
N LYS A 242 -22.68 -11.94 34.17
CA LYS A 242 -23.97 -12.48 34.63
C LYS A 242 -25.09 -11.42 34.60
N PRO A 243 -26.35 -11.82 34.36
CA PRO A 243 -27.51 -10.93 34.55
C PRO A 243 -27.58 -10.44 36.00
N GLY A 244 -27.90 -9.15 36.21
CA GLY A 244 -28.11 -8.56 37.53
C GLY A 244 -26.85 -8.06 38.26
N LEU A 245 -25.70 -7.99 37.58
CA LEU A 245 -24.49 -7.38 38.15
C LEU A 245 -24.69 -5.88 38.42
N THR A 246 -24.18 -5.42 39.56
CA THR A 246 -24.11 -3.98 39.87
C THR A 246 -23.06 -3.29 38.97
N VAL A 247 -23.18 -1.97 38.78
CA VAL A 247 -22.20 -1.18 38.00
C VAL A 247 -20.77 -1.34 38.52
N GLN A 248 -20.59 -1.44 39.84
CA GLN A 248 -19.27 -1.64 40.46
C GLN A 248 -18.70 -3.04 40.18
N GLN A 249 -19.54 -4.08 40.22
CA GLN A 249 -19.13 -5.44 39.85
C GLN A 249 -18.83 -5.55 38.35
N MET A 250 -19.64 -4.93 37.48
CA MET A 250 -19.40 -4.87 36.04
C MET A 250 -18.05 -4.20 35.73
N ARG A 251 -17.70 -3.13 36.45
CA ARG A 251 -16.40 -2.46 36.31
C ARG A 251 -15.23 -3.34 36.74
N ALA A 252 -15.36 -4.08 37.84
CA ALA A 252 -14.33 -5.00 38.32
C ALA A 252 -14.11 -6.18 37.35
N VAL A 253 -15.21 -6.79 36.88
CA VAL A 253 -15.19 -7.85 35.86
C VAL A 253 -14.54 -7.34 34.56
N SER A 254 -14.91 -6.14 34.12
CA SER A 254 -14.34 -5.51 32.91
C SER A 254 -12.82 -5.30 32.99
N ILE A 255 -12.30 -4.88 34.16
CA ILE A 255 -10.86 -4.69 34.36
C ILE A 255 -10.13 -6.04 34.36
N SER A 256 -10.70 -7.06 35.02
CA SER A 256 -10.15 -8.41 35.04
C SER A 256 -10.04 -9.00 33.63
N ILE A 257 -11.12 -8.90 32.85
CA ILE A 257 -11.16 -9.36 31.45
C ILE A 257 -10.13 -8.59 30.61
N ALA A 258 -10.06 -7.26 30.74
CA ALA A 258 -9.10 -6.45 30.00
C ALA A 258 -7.64 -6.86 30.27
N ASN A 259 -7.31 -7.18 31.52
CA ASN A 259 -5.97 -7.65 31.89
C ASN A 259 -5.66 -9.03 31.29
N GLN A 260 -6.64 -9.93 31.26
CA GLN A 260 -6.47 -11.27 30.68
C GLN A 260 -6.36 -11.22 29.14
N LEU A 261 -7.10 -10.33 28.48
CA LEU A 261 -7.09 -10.18 27.03
C LEU A 261 -5.88 -9.44 26.48
N LYS A 262 -5.15 -8.69 27.31
CA LYS A 262 -4.04 -7.85 26.84
C LYS A 262 -2.99 -8.65 26.06
N ILE A 263 -2.43 -9.69 26.68
CA ILE A 263 -1.35 -10.49 26.08
C ILE A 263 -1.84 -11.28 24.86
N PRO A 264 -2.96 -12.03 24.92
CA PRO A 264 -3.47 -12.74 23.74
C PRO A 264 -3.78 -11.80 22.57
N SER A 265 -4.28 -10.59 22.84
CA SER A 265 -4.55 -9.61 21.79
C SER A 265 -3.28 -9.07 21.16
N GLU A 266 -2.22 -8.83 21.94
CA GLU A 266 -0.90 -8.43 21.44
C GLU A 266 -0.26 -9.56 20.60
N LYS A 267 -0.36 -10.81 21.04
CA LYS A 267 0.13 -11.96 20.26
C LYS A 267 -0.59 -12.11 18.91
N LEU A 268 -1.93 -12.04 18.93
CA LEU A 268 -2.74 -12.11 17.71
C LEU A 268 -2.47 -10.94 16.74
N HIS A 269 -2.14 -9.77 17.29
CA HIS A 269 -1.64 -8.65 16.48
C HIS A 269 -0.32 -9.02 15.80
N ASP A 270 0.67 -9.47 16.56
CA ASP A 270 2.02 -9.71 16.07
C ASP A 270 2.07 -10.86 15.04
N SER A 271 1.34 -11.95 15.28
CA SER A 271 1.21 -13.04 14.32
C SER A 271 0.44 -12.63 13.06
N GLY A 272 -0.64 -11.83 13.20
CA GLY A 272 -1.36 -11.27 12.06
C GLY A 272 -0.49 -10.35 11.19
N VAL A 273 0.34 -9.48 11.80
CA VAL A 273 1.32 -8.65 11.09
C VAL A 273 2.37 -9.51 10.40
N LYS A 274 2.90 -10.52 11.08
CA LYS A 274 3.93 -11.40 10.51
C LYS A 274 3.44 -12.20 9.31
N LEU A 275 2.20 -12.69 9.38
CA LEU A 275 1.53 -13.37 8.28
C LEU A 275 1.39 -12.42 7.08
N ALA A 276 0.91 -11.19 7.31
CA ALA A 276 0.76 -10.20 6.24
C ALA A 276 2.10 -9.84 5.57
N GLU A 277 3.16 -9.60 6.33
CA GLU A 277 4.49 -9.31 5.78
C GLU A 277 5.04 -10.47 4.92
N THR A 278 4.79 -11.70 5.35
CA THR A 278 5.24 -12.90 4.63
C THR A 278 4.43 -13.10 3.35
N ALA A 279 3.12 -12.85 3.41
CA ALA A 279 2.24 -12.90 2.26
C ALA A 279 2.52 -11.78 1.24
N GLU A 280 2.84 -10.56 1.68
CA GLU A 280 3.24 -9.46 0.77
C GLU A 280 4.51 -9.81 -0.02
N LYS A 281 5.50 -10.45 0.62
CA LYS A 281 6.70 -10.95 -0.08
C LYS A 281 6.35 -12.04 -1.09
N ALA A 282 5.52 -13.00 -0.69
CA ALA A 282 5.04 -14.05 -1.58
C ALA A 282 4.24 -13.47 -2.76
N ASP A 283 3.43 -12.44 -2.55
CA ASP A 283 2.67 -11.76 -3.62
C ASP A 283 3.60 -11.12 -4.65
N ALA A 284 4.67 -10.46 -4.21
CA ALA A 284 5.67 -9.88 -5.10
C ALA A 284 6.35 -10.96 -5.98
N VAL A 285 6.75 -12.08 -5.38
CA VAL A 285 7.36 -13.21 -6.10
C VAL A 285 6.35 -13.86 -7.06
N MET A 286 5.10 -14.05 -6.63
CA MET A 286 4.02 -14.60 -7.48
C MET A 286 3.69 -13.70 -8.68
N ASN A 287 3.76 -12.37 -8.50
CA ASN A 287 3.58 -11.42 -9.60
C ASN A 287 4.77 -11.46 -10.57
N ALA A 288 6.01 -11.56 -10.07
CA ALA A 288 7.19 -11.73 -10.91
C ALA A 288 7.11 -13.03 -11.74
N ILE A 289 6.72 -14.14 -11.12
CA ILE A 289 6.50 -15.42 -11.81
C ILE A 289 5.40 -15.28 -12.87
N SER A 290 4.28 -14.61 -12.55
CA SER A 290 3.18 -14.43 -13.50
C SER A 290 3.59 -13.59 -14.70
N ASP A 291 4.37 -12.53 -14.50
CA ASP A 291 4.95 -11.71 -15.57
C ASP A 291 5.90 -12.55 -16.45
N GLN A 292 6.79 -13.34 -15.85
CA GLN A 292 7.70 -14.25 -16.57
C GLN A 292 6.94 -15.28 -17.41
N ILE A 293 5.90 -15.91 -16.85
CA ILE A 293 5.03 -16.83 -17.59
C ILE A 293 4.35 -16.09 -18.76
N SER A 294 3.90 -14.85 -18.56
CA SER A 294 3.22 -14.08 -19.60
C SER A 294 4.10 -13.79 -20.83
N ARG A 295 5.42 -13.65 -20.62
CA ARG A 295 6.45 -13.41 -21.64
C ARG A 295 6.81 -14.65 -22.46
N VAL A 296 6.41 -15.85 -22.03
CA VAL A 296 6.66 -17.08 -22.80
C VAL A 296 5.88 -17.05 -24.13
N PRO A 297 6.51 -17.24 -25.30
CA PRO A 297 5.83 -17.07 -26.59
C PRO A 297 4.79 -18.16 -26.90
N THR A 298 5.01 -19.38 -26.41
CA THR A 298 4.19 -20.55 -26.74
C THR A 298 3.18 -20.85 -25.64
N GLN A 299 1.95 -21.17 -26.04
CA GLN A 299 0.89 -21.56 -25.12
C GLN A 299 1.23 -22.85 -24.35
N GLU A 300 1.93 -23.79 -24.99
CA GLU A 300 2.45 -25.00 -24.34
C GLU A 300 3.51 -24.69 -23.27
N GLY A 301 4.39 -23.71 -23.52
CA GLY A 301 5.40 -23.27 -22.56
C GLY A 301 4.77 -22.58 -21.34
N LYS A 302 3.76 -21.72 -21.57
CA LYS A 302 2.96 -21.10 -20.50
C LYS A 302 2.31 -22.17 -19.61
N ALA A 303 1.59 -23.10 -20.22
CA ALA A 303 0.92 -24.18 -19.50
C ALA A 303 1.90 -25.09 -18.75
N GLY A 304 3.13 -25.25 -19.25
CA GLY A 304 4.20 -25.98 -18.56
C GLY A 304 4.64 -25.30 -17.27
N LEU A 305 4.92 -23.99 -17.31
CA LEU A 305 5.34 -23.22 -16.14
C LEU A 305 4.22 -23.00 -15.14
N GLU A 306 2.98 -22.79 -15.60
CA GLU A 306 1.81 -22.66 -14.73
C GLU A 306 1.59 -23.89 -13.86
N LYS A 307 1.85 -25.10 -14.38
CA LYS A 307 1.75 -26.35 -13.61
C LYS A 307 2.75 -26.42 -12.46
N LEU A 308 3.91 -25.77 -12.58
CA LEU A 308 4.93 -25.78 -11.53
C LEU A 308 4.52 -24.92 -10.33
N VAL A 309 3.73 -23.88 -10.55
CA VAL A 309 3.24 -22.98 -9.49
C VAL A 309 1.79 -23.22 -9.08
N ALA A 310 1.07 -24.10 -9.77
CA ALA A 310 -0.31 -24.48 -9.46
C ALA A 310 -0.53 -24.97 -8.01
N PRO A 311 0.39 -25.75 -7.38
CA PRO A 311 0.21 -26.17 -5.99
C PRO A 311 0.14 -24.99 -5.00
N MET A 312 0.81 -23.87 -5.28
CA MET A 312 0.75 -22.66 -4.45
C MET A 312 -0.56 -21.89 -4.60
N ARG A 313 -1.20 -22.02 -5.77
CA ARG A 313 -2.51 -21.42 -6.05
C ARG A 313 -3.64 -22.22 -5.39
N GLN A 314 -3.37 -23.46 -4.98
CA GLN A 314 -4.31 -24.33 -4.28
C GLN A 314 -3.99 -24.34 -2.77
N SER A 315 -4.17 -23.22 -2.08
CA SER A 315 -4.05 -23.20 -0.62
C SER A 315 -5.34 -22.76 0.05
N ALA A 316 -5.87 -23.69 0.85
CA ALA A 316 -6.78 -23.63 2.00
C ALA A 316 -7.89 -22.57 2.01
N ASP A 317 -9.09 -23.04 2.37
CA ASP A 317 -10.33 -22.29 2.60
C ASP A 317 -10.20 -21.33 3.81
N LEU A 318 -9.32 -20.33 3.71
CA LEU A 318 -9.05 -19.30 4.72
C LEU A 318 -10.29 -18.45 5.00
N HIS A 319 -11.26 -18.44 4.10
CA HIS A 319 -12.53 -17.74 4.23
C HIS A 319 -13.33 -18.15 5.45
N GLU A 320 -13.42 -19.45 5.75
CA GLU A 320 -14.20 -19.93 6.90
C GLU A 320 -13.56 -19.46 8.22
N VAL A 321 -12.23 -19.59 8.32
CA VAL A 321 -11.47 -19.14 9.50
C VAL A 321 -11.61 -17.63 9.69
N VAL A 322 -11.41 -16.85 8.63
CA VAL A 322 -11.54 -15.39 8.66
C VAL A 322 -12.97 -14.95 9.01
N GLY A 323 -13.99 -15.65 8.50
CA GLY A 323 -15.39 -15.42 8.84
C GLY A 323 -15.63 -15.56 10.35
N ASN A 324 -15.16 -16.67 10.93
CA ASN A 324 -15.29 -16.95 12.36
C ASN A 324 -14.58 -15.90 13.25
N MET A 325 -13.39 -15.43 12.82
CA MET A 325 -12.67 -14.36 13.54
C MET A 325 -13.45 -13.03 13.55
N THR A 326 -14.10 -12.72 12.43
CA THR A 326 -14.85 -11.48 12.24
C THR A 326 -16.10 -11.46 13.11
N GLU A 327 -16.88 -12.54 13.08
CA GLU A 327 -18.09 -12.68 13.89
C GLU A 327 -17.77 -12.57 15.39
N LEU A 328 -16.68 -13.19 15.85
CA LEU A 328 -16.28 -13.14 17.24
C LEU A 328 -15.86 -11.72 17.70
N LEU A 329 -15.24 -10.93 16.82
CA LEU A 329 -14.94 -9.51 17.10
C LEU A 329 -16.21 -8.65 17.13
N GLU A 330 -17.14 -8.85 16.21
CA GLU A 330 -18.40 -8.10 16.16
C GLU A 330 -19.23 -8.33 17.43
N ASN A 331 -19.26 -9.58 17.92
CA ASN A 331 -19.86 -9.94 19.20
C ASN A 331 -19.21 -9.21 20.39
N MET A 332 -17.94 -8.81 20.27
CA MET A 332 -17.24 -8.05 21.30
C MET A 332 -17.46 -6.54 21.26
N ALA A 333 -17.89 -5.99 20.13
CA ALA A 333 -18.12 -4.55 19.95
C ALA A 333 -19.13 -3.99 20.96
N SER A 334 -20.18 -4.75 21.28
CA SER A 334 -21.21 -4.36 22.26
C SER A 334 -20.66 -4.23 23.69
N VAL A 335 -19.63 -5.01 24.03
CA VAL A 335 -19.02 -5.02 25.37
C VAL A 335 -17.92 -3.96 25.48
N GLU A 336 -17.29 -3.55 24.37
CA GLU A 336 -16.30 -2.46 24.32
C GLU A 336 -16.89 -1.07 24.60
N VAL A 337 -18.17 -0.87 24.31
CA VAL A 337 -18.88 0.39 24.60
C VAL A 337 -18.92 0.63 26.12
N LEU A 338 -19.01 -0.45 26.89
CA LEU A 338 -19.21 -0.42 28.34
C LEU A 338 -17.92 -0.08 29.13
N SER A 339 -16.73 -0.26 28.55
CA SER A 339 -15.47 -0.15 29.30
C SER A 339 -14.27 0.26 28.42
N ALA A 340 -13.63 1.38 28.79
CA ALA A 340 -12.41 1.85 28.14
C ALA A 340 -11.20 0.90 28.28
N PRO A 341 -10.96 0.23 29.44
CA PRO A 341 -9.95 -0.82 29.55
C PRO A 341 -10.12 -1.95 28.54
N LEU A 342 -11.33 -2.48 28.38
CA LEU A 342 -11.67 -3.55 27.43
C LEU A 342 -11.39 -3.14 25.99
N ARG A 343 -11.81 -1.92 25.61
CA ARG A 343 -11.54 -1.36 24.28
C ARG A 343 -10.04 -1.24 24.00
N ARG A 344 -9.24 -0.87 25.00
CA ARG A 344 -7.77 -0.78 24.85
C ARG A 344 -7.13 -2.15 24.71
N SER A 345 -7.59 -3.16 25.47
CA SER A 345 -7.04 -4.51 25.39
C SER A 345 -7.42 -5.24 24.11
N LEU A 346 -8.59 -4.95 23.52
CA LEU A 346 -9.08 -5.58 22.29
C LEU A 346 -8.55 -4.92 21.00
N LYS A 347 -8.10 -3.66 21.06
CA LYS A 347 -7.59 -2.93 19.89
C LYS A 347 -6.50 -3.69 19.11
N PRO A 348 -5.48 -4.31 19.75
CA PRO A 348 -4.45 -5.08 19.04
C PRO A 348 -5.03 -6.27 18.27
N ALA A 349 -5.91 -7.06 18.90
CA ALA A 349 -6.56 -8.22 18.27
C ALA A 349 -7.35 -7.81 17.00
N ARG A 350 -8.06 -6.68 17.07
CA ARG A 350 -8.79 -6.14 15.90
C ARG A 350 -7.86 -5.83 14.74
N ILE A 351 -6.72 -5.19 15.01
CA ILE A 351 -5.71 -4.89 13.98
C ILE A 351 -5.15 -6.18 13.39
N GLY A 352 -4.83 -7.17 14.23
CA GLY A 352 -4.35 -8.49 13.80
C GLY A 352 -5.35 -9.19 12.87
N ILE A 353 -6.62 -9.27 13.27
CA ILE A 353 -7.68 -9.89 12.47
C ILE A 353 -7.91 -9.16 11.15
N THR A 354 -7.85 -7.81 11.12
CA THR A 354 -7.92 -7.06 9.86
C THR A 354 -6.73 -7.40 8.94
N LYS A 355 -5.52 -7.54 9.47
CA LYS A 355 -4.35 -7.96 8.67
C LYS A 355 -4.52 -9.37 8.11
N ILE A 356 -5.11 -10.28 8.88
CA ILE A 356 -5.40 -11.65 8.44
C ILE A 356 -6.47 -11.65 7.34
N GLN A 357 -7.53 -10.85 7.48
CA GLN A 357 -8.56 -10.65 6.44
C GLN A 357 -7.97 -10.14 5.13
N ASP A 358 -7.13 -9.11 5.19
CA ASP A 358 -6.48 -8.55 4.01
C ASP A 358 -5.54 -9.57 3.36
N THR A 359 -4.82 -10.35 4.18
CA THR A 359 -3.93 -11.41 3.70
C THR A 359 -4.71 -12.53 2.99
N ALA A 360 -5.85 -12.97 3.53
CA ALA A 360 -6.68 -13.97 2.88
C ALA A 360 -7.09 -13.52 1.47
N ARG A 361 -7.50 -12.24 1.30
CA ARG A 361 -7.81 -11.67 -0.03
C ARG A 361 -6.61 -11.67 -0.99
N VAL A 362 -5.39 -11.49 -0.47
CA VAL A 362 -4.16 -11.58 -1.29
C VAL A 362 -3.96 -13.00 -1.80
N VAL A 363 -4.09 -13.99 -0.91
CA VAL A 363 -3.96 -15.41 -1.23
C VAL A 363 -5.06 -15.87 -2.21
N ASP A 364 -6.29 -15.40 -2.05
CA ASP A 364 -7.41 -15.72 -2.95
C ASP A 364 -7.16 -15.25 -4.40
N ARG A 365 -6.42 -14.14 -4.58
CA ARG A 365 -6.03 -13.67 -5.92
C ARG A 365 -5.05 -14.62 -6.59
N TRP A 366 -4.23 -15.33 -5.83
CA TRP A 366 -3.33 -16.34 -6.39
C TRP A 366 -4.11 -17.52 -6.94
N ALA A 367 -5.17 -17.95 -6.23
CA ALA A 367 -6.04 -19.05 -6.63
C ALA A 367 -6.87 -18.73 -7.89
N ASN A 368 -7.39 -17.51 -7.97
CA ASN A 368 -8.29 -17.10 -9.05
C ASN A 368 -7.56 -16.51 -10.27
N GLY A 369 -6.28 -16.18 -10.14
CA GLY A 369 -5.46 -15.53 -11.16
C GLY A 369 -5.99 -14.15 -11.58
N PRO A 370 -5.19 -13.32 -12.26
CA PRO A 370 -5.78 -12.33 -13.14
C PRO A 370 -6.55 -13.11 -14.22
N HIS A 371 -7.84 -12.85 -14.37
CA HIS A 371 -8.55 -13.25 -15.58
C HIS A 371 -7.72 -12.77 -16.78
N MET A 372 -7.22 -13.72 -17.57
CA MET A 372 -6.59 -13.48 -18.87
C MET A 372 -7.50 -12.68 -19.78
#